data_AF-A0A939EC71-F1
#
_entry.id   AF-A0A939EC71-F1
#
_cell.length_a   1.000
_cell.length_b   1.000
_cell.length_c   1.000
_cell.angle_alpha   90.00
_cell.angle_beta   90.00
_cell.angle_gamma   90.00
#
_symmetry.space_group_name_H-M   'P 1'
#
loop_
_entity.id
_entity.type
_entity.pdbx_description
1 polymer ?
#
loop_
_entity_poly.entity_id
_entity_poly.type
_entity_poly.pdbx_seq_one_letter_code
_entity_poly.pdbx_strand_id
1 'polypeptide(L)'
;MAGSVNKVILVGNLGADPEIRRTQDGRPIANLRIATSETWRDRNSGERRERTEWHRVVIFNDGLCKVAENYLRKGSKVYIEGQLQTRKWQDQSGQDRYSTEVVLQGFNSTLTMLDGRGEGGGQPGGLPDYGNEPQGGGFSGGSGGSYGGGSSGGGFGGSGGSGSGPMDDEIPF
;
A
#
# COMPACT_ATOMS: atom_id res chain seq x y z
N MET A 1 38.31 3.15 7.01
CA MET A 1 37.16 2.41 6.43
C MET A 1 36.00 2.49 7.41
N ALA A 2 34.81 2.88 6.97
CA ALA A 2 33.61 2.84 7.83
C ALA A 2 33.12 1.37 7.88
N GLY A 3 33.23 0.74 9.05
CA GLY A 3 33.04 -0.71 9.23
C GLY A 3 31.69 -1.14 9.79
N SER A 4 30.65 -0.30 9.69
CA SER A 4 29.31 -0.64 10.19
C SER A 4 28.22 -0.06 9.30
N VAL A 5 27.06 -0.73 9.32
CA VAL A 5 25.86 -0.32 8.58
C VAL A 5 24.75 -0.10 9.59
N ASN A 6 24.15 1.08 9.55
CA ASN A 6 22.90 1.39 10.23
C ASN A 6 21.88 1.78 9.17
N LYS A 7 20.91 0.90 8.92
CA LYS A 7 19.83 1.10 7.96
C LYS A 7 18.54 0.54 8.53
N VAL A 8 17.48 1.32 8.44
CA VAL A 8 16.10 0.91 8.73
C VAL A 8 15.29 1.08 7.46
N ILE A 9 14.50 0.06 7.13
CA ILE A 9 13.53 0.11 6.03
C ILE A 9 12.16 -0.15 6.62
N LEU A 10 11.20 0.73 6.36
CA LEU A 10 9.82 0.57 6.79
C LEU A 10 8.88 0.73 5.60
N VAL A 11 7.86 -0.14 5.56
CA VAL A 11 6.67 0.06 4.74
C VAL A 11 5.49 0.02 5.70
N GLY A 12 4.75 1.12 5.77
CA GLY A 12 3.66 1.25 6.74
C GLY A 12 2.75 2.43 6.44
N ASN A 13 1.79 2.63 7.31
CA ASN A 13 0.80 3.69 7.17
C ASN A 13 0.97 4.74 8.29
N LEU A 14 0.75 6.02 7.96
CA LEU A 14 0.75 7.10 8.94
C LEU A 14 -0.43 6.94 9.90
N GLY A 15 -0.18 6.94 11.21
CA GLY A 15 -1.23 6.88 12.24
C GLY A 15 -1.91 8.23 12.51
N ALA A 16 -1.24 9.32 12.15
CA ALA A 16 -1.70 10.69 12.29
C ALA A 16 -1.12 11.54 11.15
N ASP A 17 -1.64 12.76 10.99
CA ASP A 17 -1.06 13.72 10.05
C ASP A 17 0.40 14.04 10.42
N PRO A 18 1.27 14.37 9.44
CA PRO A 18 2.64 14.80 9.72
C PRO A 18 2.69 16.02 10.64
N GLU A 19 3.51 15.95 11.69
CA GLU A 19 3.78 17.10 12.55
C GLU A 19 5.01 17.85 12.03
N ILE A 20 4.80 19.07 11.53
CA ILE A 20 5.87 19.92 10.98
C ILE A 20 6.28 20.97 12.01
N ARG A 21 7.57 21.01 12.34
CA ARG A 21 8.18 22.04 13.19
C ARG A 21 9.26 22.76 12.42
N ARG A 22 9.51 24.04 12.72
CA ARG A 22 10.62 24.80 12.13
C ARG A 22 11.63 25.11 13.22
N THR A 23 12.92 24.91 12.92
CA THR A 23 14.01 25.29 13.81
C THR A 23 14.17 26.81 13.84
N GLN A 24 15.01 27.32 14.76
CA GLN A 24 15.33 28.75 14.84
C GLN A 24 15.91 29.30 13.53
N ASP A 25 16.65 28.46 12.79
CA ASP A 25 17.20 28.79 11.47
C ASP A 25 16.18 28.68 10.32
N GLY A 26 14.92 28.38 10.63
CA GLY A 26 13.84 28.24 9.64
C GLY A 26 13.77 26.90 8.91
N ARG A 27 14.66 25.95 9.20
CA ARG A 27 14.68 24.62 8.57
C ARG A 27 13.50 23.76 9.07
N PRO A 28 12.72 23.12 8.18
CA PRO A 28 11.59 22.29 8.58
C PRO A 28 12.08 20.91 9.07
N ILE A 29 11.45 20.42 10.14
CA ILE A 29 11.59 19.08 10.68
C ILE A 29 10.21 18.43 10.64
N ALA A 30 10.09 17.25 10.03
CA ALA A 30 8.86 16.48 10.02
C ALA A 30 8.94 15.31 11.00
N ASN A 31 7.93 15.18 11.84
CA ASN A 31 7.74 14.07 12.78
C ASN A 31 6.58 13.20 12.28
N LEU A 32 6.86 11.94 11.96
CA LEU A 32 5.86 10.98 11.51
C LEU A 32 5.70 9.85 12.52
N ARG A 33 4.49 9.31 12.60
CA ARG A 33 4.17 8.10 13.36
C ARG A 33 3.66 7.03 12.40
N ILE A 34 4.44 5.97 12.20
CA ILE A 34 4.15 4.92 11.21
C ILE A 34 3.79 3.62 11.92
N ALA A 35 2.69 3.01 11.51
CA ALA A 35 2.27 1.68 11.94
C ALA A 35 2.74 0.61 10.95
N THR A 36 3.26 -0.50 11.47
CA THR A 36 3.44 -1.77 10.74
C THR A 36 2.74 -2.88 11.51
N SER A 37 1.93 -3.70 10.84
CA SER A 37 1.23 -4.82 11.49
C SER A 37 1.76 -6.16 10.99
N GLU A 38 1.87 -7.12 11.90
CA GLU A 38 2.12 -8.53 11.61
C GLU A 38 0.92 -9.36 12.07
N THR A 39 0.48 -10.30 11.23
CA THR A 39 -0.58 -11.25 11.56
C THR A 39 -0.01 -12.67 11.58
N TRP A 40 -0.27 -13.42 12.64
CA TRP A 40 0.12 -14.83 12.74
C TRP A 40 -0.97 -15.66 13.40
N ARG A 41 -0.84 -16.99 13.32
CA ARG A 41 -1.72 -17.93 14.02
C ARG A 41 -1.02 -18.41 15.30
N ASP A 42 -1.67 -18.27 16.45
CA ASP A 42 -1.15 -18.77 17.71
C ASP A 42 -1.08 -20.30 17.69
N ARG A 43 0.07 -20.87 18.09
CA ARG A 43 0.30 -22.32 17.99
C ARG A 43 -0.48 -23.12 19.05
N ASN A 44 -0.84 -22.50 20.17
CA ASN A 44 -1.52 -23.18 21.27
C ASN A 44 -3.05 -23.07 21.14
N SER A 45 -3.56 -21.87 20.85
CA SER A 45 -5.02 -21.66 20.70
C SER A 45 -5.53 -21.86 19.27
N GLY A 46 -4.65 -21.81 18.27
CA GLY A 46 -5.04 -21.86 16.86
C GLY A 46 -5.73 -20.59 16.36
N GLU A 47 -5.82 -19.54 17.19
CA GLU A 47 -6.47 -18.27 16.84
C GLU A 47 -5.56 -17.37 16.02
N ARG A 48 -6.17 -16.55 15.16
CA ARG A 48 -5.46 -15.49 14.43
C ARG A 48 -5.18 -14.33 15.38
N ARG A 49 -3.91 -13.93 15.50
CA ARG A 49 -3.45 -12.77 16.27
C ARG A 49 -2.85 -11.72 15.34
N GLU A 50 -2.92 -10.47 15.78
CA GLU A 50 -2.32 -9.31 15.11
C GLU A 50 -1.50 -8.50 16.13
N ARG A 51 -0.36 -7.99 15.70
CA ARG A 51 0.49 -7.08 16.46
C ARG A 51 0.89 -5.91 15.60
N THR A 52 0.57 -4.72 16.08
CA THR A 52 0.93 -3.47 15.42
C THR A 52 2.08 -2.81 16.16
N GLU A 53 3.13 -2.44 15.44
CA GLU A 53 4.25 -1.67 15.96
C GLU A 53 4.27 -0.25 15.45
N TRP A 54 4.60 0.67 16.37
CA TRP A 54 4.58 2.10 16.15
C TRP A 54 5.99 2.67 16.09
N HIS A 55 6.35 3.19 14.93
CA HIS A 55 7.67 3.73 14.63
C HIS A 55 7.62 5.25 14.66
N ARG A 56 8.53 5.87 15.41
CA ARG A 56 8.75 7.31 15.36
C ARG A 56 9.79 7.60 14.29
N VAL A 57 9.40 8.38 13.28
CA VAL A 57 10.29 8.79 12.20
C VAL A 57 10.49 10.30 12.26
N VAL A 58 11.75 10.74 12.17
CA VAL A 58 12.13 12.15 12.17
C VAL A 58 12.88 12.46 10.89
N ILE A 59 12.40 13.45 10.15
CA ILE A 59 12.97 13.87 8.88
C ILE A 59 13.62 15.23 9.08
N PHE A 60 14.92 15.30 8.80
CA PHE A 60 15.70 16.54 8.78
C PHE A 60 16.05 16.99 7.35
N ASN A 61 15.84 16.12 6.36
CA ASN A 61 16.06 16.46 4.96
C ASN A 61 14.96 17.43 4.48
N ASP A 62 15.34 18.68 4.19
CA ASP A 62 14.41 19.75 3.77
C ASP A 62 13.49 19.36 2.62
N GLY A 63 14.00 18.63 1.62
CA GLY A 63 13.22 18.18 0.47
C GLY A 63 12.14 17.19 0.89
N LEU A 64 12.52 16.19 1.70
CA LEU A 64 11.58 15.18 2.20
C LEU A 64 10.58 15.77 3.20
N CYS A 65 10.97 16.77 3.99
CA CYS A 65 10.05 17.51 4.86
C CYS A 65 8.94 18.19 4.05
N LYS A 66 9.29 18.86 2.94
CA LYS A 66 8.30 19.48 2.04
C LYS A 66 7.39 18.44 1.40
N VAL A 67 7.92 17.27 1.05
CA VAL A 67 7.08 16.17 0.53
C VAL A 67 6.09 15.70 1.60
N ALA A 68 6.57 15.50 2.83
CA ALA A 68 5.73 15.11 3.95
C ALA A 68 4.63 16.14 4.23
N GLU A 69 4.98 17.42 4.33
CA GLU A 69 4.04 18.52 4.58
C GLU A 69 2.95 18.62 3.51
N ASN A 70 3.35 18.58 2.24
CA ASN A 70 2.41 18.84 1.14
C ASN A 70 1.51 17.65 0.83
N TYR A 71 2.03 16.42 0.92
CA TYR A 71 1.37 15.25 0.33
C TYR A 71 0.96 14.17 1.33
N LEU A 72 1.61 14.08 2.50
CA LEU A 72 1.27 13.03 3.46
C LEU A 72 0.15 13.46 4.39
N ARG A 73 -0.77 12.54 4.68
CA ARG A 73 -1.85 12.69 5.64
C ARG A 73 -1.97 11.43 6.49
N LYS A 74 -2.80 11.47 7.53
CA LYS A 74 -3.19 10.26 8.27
C LYS A 74 -3.66 9.19 7.28
N GLY A 75 -3.19 7.97 7.46
CA GLY A 75 -3.51 6.83 6.61
C GLY A 75 -2.57 6.67 5.41
N SER A 76 -1.78 7.67 5.03
CA SER A 76 -0.90 7.56 3.88
C SER A 76 0.08 6.39 4.00
N LYS A 77 0.19 5.57 2.95
CA LYS A 77 1.15 4.47 2.87
C LYS A 77 2.47 4.97 2.34
N VAL A 78 3.54 4.66 3.06
CA VAL A 78 4.89 5.15 2.75
C VAL A 78 5.93 4.06 2.84
N TYR A 79 6.93 4.15 1.97
CA TYR A 79 8.24 3.52 2.08
C TYR A 79 9.22 4.53 2.70
N ILE A 80 9.97 4.10 3.70
CA ILE A 80 10.95 4.92 4.41
C ILE A 80 12.27 4.17 4.52
N GLU A 81 13.37 4.84 4.19
CA GLU A 81 14.72 4.41 4.56
C GLU A 81 15.41 5.47 5.41
N GLY A 82 15.95 5.04 6.54
CA GLY A 82 16.68 5.91 7.46
C GLY A 82 17.66 5.13 8.33
N GLN A 83 17.99 5.70 9.48
CA GLN A 83 18.93 5.12 10.45
C GLN A 83 18.34 5.15 11.85
N LEU A 84 18.62 4.16 12.69
CA LEU A 84 18.26 4.25 14.11
C LEU A 84 19.15 5.26 14.82
N GLN A 85 18.54 6.15 15.58
CA GLN A 85 19.24 7.00 16.54
C GLN A 85 18.52 6.95 17.88
N THR A 86 19.28 6.74 18.95
CA THR A 86 18.78 6.81 20.31
C THR A 86 19.31 8.07 20.96
N ARG A 87 18.42 8.99 21.32
CA ARG A 87 18.78 10.20 22.07
C ARG A 87 18.44 10.05 23.53
N LYS A 88 19.31 10.60 24.37
CA LYS A 88 19.13 10.75 25.81
C LYS A 88 18.54 12.13 26.09
N TRP A 89 17.54 12.21 26.96
CA TRP A 89 16.97 13.46 27.44
C TRP A 89 16.57 13.31 28.91
N GLN A 90 16.47 14.41 29.65
CA GLN A 90 16.03 14.38 31.05
C GLN A 90 14.57 14.80 31.15
N ASP A 91 13.80 14.06 31.94
CA ASP A 91 12.43 14.46 32.26
C ASP A 91 12.38 15.58 33.33
N GLN A 92 11.17 16.03 33.66
CA GLN A 92 10.97 17.11 34.64
C GLN A 92 11.46 16.75 36.05
N SER A 93 11.62 15.45 36.34
CA SER A 93 12.15 14.96 37.61
C SER A 93 13.67 14.78 37.58
N GLY A 94 14.33 15.15 36.48
CA GLY A 94 15.78 15.01 36.28
C GLY A 94 16.23 13.59 35.95
N GLN A 95 15.31 12.66 35.68
CA GLN A 95 15.67 11.28 35.36
C GLN A 95 16.03 11.15 33.88
N ASP A 96 17.06 10.36 33.61
CA ASP A 96 17.51 10.07 32.25
C ASP A 96 16.50 9.18 31.52
N ARG A 97 16.05 9.63 30.36
CA ARG A 97 15.14 8.94 29.45
C ARG A 97 15.80 8.74 28.09
N TYR A 98 15.45 7.64 27.44
CA TYR A 98 15.96 7.31 26.11
C TYR A 98 14.81 7.25 25.12
N SER A 99 15.06 7.69 23.89
CA SER A 99 14.08 7.60 22.81
C SER A 99 14.80 7.21 21.53
N THR A 100 14.40 6.05 20.99
CA THR A 100 14.89 5.52 19.73
C THR A 100 13.96 5.99 18.61
N GLU A 101 14.54 6.59 17.59
CA GLU A 101 13.85 7.21 16.46
C GLU A 101 14.51 6.74 15.16
N VAL A 102 13.72 6.63 14.08
CA VAL A 102 14.24 6.41 12.72
C VAL A 102 14.49 7.79 12.11
N VAL A 103 15.73 8.09 11.80
CA VAL A 103 16.15 9.43 11.37
C VAL A 103 16.51 9.44 9.90
N LEU A 104 15.92 10.38 9.16
CA LEU A 104 16.18 10.66 7.75
C LEU A 104 17.00 11.94 7.66
N GLN A 105 18.31 11.76 7.49
CA GLN A 105 19.30 12.84 7.39
C GLN A 105 20.25 12.58 6.22
N GLY A 106 20.68 13.66 5.56
CA GLY A 106 21.63 13.59 4.45
C GLY A 106 21.10 12.84 3.22
N PHE A 107 22.03 12.37 2.38
CA PHE A 107 21.73 11.75 1.07
C PHE A 107 21.27 10.30 1.14
N ASN A 108 21.48 9.61 2.27
CA ASN A 108 21.12 8.19 2.44
C ASN A 108 19.68 7.99 2.96
N SER A 109 18.82 9.00 2.78
CA SER A 109 17.45 8.98 3.28
C SER A 109 16.45 8.95 2.13
N THR A 110 15.45 8.10 2.26
CA THR A 110 14.45 7.88 1.21
C THR A 110 13.05 7.95 1.82
N LEU A 111 12.16 8.68 1.16
CA LEU A 111 10.72 8.64 1.41
C LEU A 111 10.01 8.49 0.08
N THR A 112 9.15 7.49 -0.03
CA THR A 112 8.32 7.28 -1.21
C THR A 112 6.89 7.06 -0.79
N MET A 113 5.98 7.84 -1.36
CA MET A 113 4.54 7.61 -1.21
C MET A 113 4.15 6.39 -2.03
N LEU A 114 3.45 5.47 -1.40
CA LEU A 114 2.96 4.24 -2.04
C LEU A 114 1.46 4.29 -2.31
N ASP A 115 0.78 5.36 -1.90
CA ASP A 115 -0.61 5.57 -2.24
C ASP A 115 -0.72 5.84 -3.74
N GLY A 116 -1.60 5.08 -4.40
CA GLY A 116 -1.92 5.31 -5.81
C GLY A 116 -2.54 6.69 -6.02
N ARG A 117 -2.20 7.33 -7.14
CA ARG A 117 -2.84 8.56 -7.62
C ARG A 117 -4.30 8.23 -8.00
N GLY A 118 -5.22 8.05 -7.05
CA GLY A 118 -6.56 7.59 -7.42
C GLY A 118 -7.70 7.53 -6.40
N GLU A 119 -7.49 7.52 -5.08
CA GLU A 119 -8.60 7.35 -4.12
C GLU A 119 -9.04 8.63 -3.39
N GLY A 120 -9.00 9.77 -4.09
CA GLY A 120 -9.32 11.09 -3.51
C GLY A 120 -10.25 11.97 -4.34
N GLY A 121 -11.02 11.39 -5.26
CA GLY A 121 -11.93 12.14 -6.14
C GLY A 121 -13.31 11.52 -6.17
N GLY A 122 -14.11 11.77 -5.12
CA GLY A 122 -15.54 11.49 -5.13
C GLY A 122 -16.19 12.12 -6.36
N GLN A 123 -16.71 11.29 -7.27
CA GLN A 123 -17.60 11.72 -8.33
C GLN A 123 -19.04 11.63 -7.79
N PRO A 124 -19.73 12.75 -7.52
CA PRO A 124 -21.19 12.76 -7.49
C PRO A 124 -21.66 12.86 -8.95
N GLY A 125 -21.53 11.76 -9.69
CA GLY A 125 -22.04 11.65 -11.05
C GLY A 125 -23.46 11.13 -11.05
N GLY A 126 -24.42 11.96 -10.61
CA GLY A 126 -25.84 11.68 -10.78
C GLY A 126 -26.18 11.54 -12.26
N LEU A 127 -26.70 10.39 -12.66
CA LEU A 127 -27.33 10.23 -13.98
C LEU A 127 -28.63 11.05 -13.97
N PRO A 128 -28.86 11.96 -14.94
CA PRO A 128 -30.19 12.49 -15.19
C PRO A 128 -31.01 11.43 -15.94
N ASP A 129 -32.06 10.95 -15.29
CA ASP A 129 -33.17 10.20 -15.86
C ASP A 129 -33.93 11.08 -16.86
N TYR A 130 -33.68 10.88 -18.16
CA TYR A 130 -34.48 11.45 -19.23
C TYR A 130 -35.62 10.48 -19.53
N GLY A 131 -36.76 10.71 -18.89
CA GLY A 131 -38.03 10.18 -19.34
C GLY A 131 -38.37 10.71 -20.73
N ASN A 132 -38.74 9.81 -21.65
CA ASN A 132 -39.53 10.16 -22.84
C ASN A 132 -40.21 8.91 -23.44
N GLU A 133 -41.46 8.67 -23.04
CA GLU A 133 -42.50 8.08 -23.90
C GLU A 133 -43.18 9.24 -24.63
N PRO A 134 -43.70 9.10 -25.89
CA PRO A 134 -44.82 8.19 -26.17
C PRO A 134 -44.95 7.66 -27.63
N GLN A 135 -46.07 6.95 -27.89
CA GLN A 135 -46.68 6.54 -29.18
C GLN A 135 -46.08 5.29 -29.87
N GLY A 136 -46.83 4.25 -30.24
CA GLY A 136 -48.25 4.16 -30.58
C GLY A 136 -48.43 4.10 -32.11
N GLY A 137 -48.69 2.91 -32.66
CA GLY A 137 -49.15 2.74 -34.05
C GLY A 137 -48.45 1.61 -34.81
N GLY A 138 -49.17 0.51 -35.05
CA GLY A 138 -48.69 -0.63 -35.81
C GLY A 138 -48.89 -0.50 -37.33
N PHE A 139 -48.16 -1.32 -38.09
CA PHE A 139 -48.52 -1.70 -39.46
C PHE A 139 -48.03 -3.13 -39.78
N SER A 140 -48.78 -3.72 -40.70
CA SER A 140 -48.91 -5.12 -41.10
C SER A 140 -48.00 -5.52 -42.27
N GLY A 141 -47.72 -6.82 -42.38
CA GLY A 141 -47.27 -7.51 -43.60
C GLY A 141 -45.87 -8.10 -43.45
N GLY A 142 -45.56 -9.37 -43.75
CA GLY A 142 -46.32 -10.48 -44.30
C GLY A 142 -45.30 -11.52 -44.80
N SER A 143 -45.52 -12.79 -44.44
CA SER A 143 -45.14 -14.05 -45.11
C SER A 143 -43.75 -14.22 -45.76
N GLY A 144 -43.03 -15.27 -45.33
CA GLY A 144 -41.97 -15.89 -46.14
C GLY A 144 -41.06 -16.82 -45.33
N GLY A 145 -41.44 -18.09 -45.21
CA GLY A 145 -40.57 -19.11 -44.61
C GLY A 145 -39.47 -19.59 -45.55
N SER A 146 -38.37 -20.12 -45.01
CA SER A 146 -37.59 -21.17 -45.67
C SER A 146 -36.72 -21.94 -44.67
N TYR A 147 -36.92 -23.24 -44.69
CA TYR A 147 -36.08 -24.33 -44.19
C TYR A 147 -34.83 -24.46 -45.06
N GLY A 148 -33.74 -25.03 -44.51
CA GLY A 148 -32.74 -25.74 -45.31
C GLY A 148 -31.27 -25.48 -44.98
N GLY A 149 -30.56 -26.57 -44.67
CA GLY A 149 -29.09 -26.71 -44.75
C GLY A 149 -28.38 -26.65 -43.39
N GLY A 150 -27.87 -27.71 -42.77
CA GLY A 150 -27.49 -29.02 -43.31
C GLY A 150 -26.06 -29.00 -43.86
N SER A 151 -25.11 -29.55 -43.08
CA SER A 151 -23.93 -30.34 -43.48
C SER A 151 -22.68 -29.98 -42.65
N SER A 152 -22.26 -30.90 -41.77
CA SER A 152 -21.00 -31.70 -41.85
C SER A 152 -19.73 -30.99 -41.37
N GLY A 153 -18.85 -31.54 -40.53
CA GLY A 153 -18.70 -32.87 -39.93
C GLY A 153 -17.89 -32.71 -38.61
N GLY A 154 -18.01 -33.61 -37.63
CA GLY A 154 -17.31 -34.90 -37.61
C GLY A 154 -15.89 -34.67 -37.08
N GLY A 155 -15.64 -34.80 -35.76
CA GLY A 155 -15.13 -36.03 -35.12
C GLY A 155 -13.58 -36.02 -35.15
N PHE A 156 -12.77 -36.51 -34.23
CA PHE A 156 -12.78 -37.52 -33.16
C PHE A 156 -11.47 -37.23 -32.37
N GLY A 157 -11.38 -37.30 -31.03
CA GLY A 157 -11.17 -38.54 -30.29
C GLY A 157 -9.69 -38.73 -29.84
N GLY A 158 -9.46 -39.00 -28.54
CA GLY A 158 -8.20 -39.53 -27.97
C GLY A 158 -7.61 -38.65 -26.86
N SER A 159 -7.83 -38.88 -25.56
CA SER A 159 -7.40 -39.99 -24.68
C SER A 159 -5.97 -39.88 -24.14
N GLY A 160 -5.87 -39.66 -22.82
CA GLY A 160 -4.91 -40.34 -21.94
C GLY A 160 -3.61 -39.62 -21.59
N GLY A 161 -3.29 -39.54 -20.29
CA GLY A 161 -1.91 -39.26 -19.85
C GLY A 161 -1.74 -38.64 -18.47
N SER A 162 -2.06 -39.39 -17.41
CA SER A 162 -1.56 -39.17 -16.05
C SER A 162 -0.04 -39.31 -15.98
N GLY A 163 0.67 -38.45 -15.25
CA GLY A 163 2.10 -38.60 -15.01
C GLY A 163 2.67 -37.60 -14.01
N SER A 164 2.52 -37.92 -12.72
CA SER A 164 3.34 -37.36 -11.64
C SER A 164 4.82 -37.72 -11.86
N GLY A 165 5.72 -36.75 -11.68
CA GLY A 165 7.17 -36.95 -11.61
C GLY A 165 7.79 -35.93 -10.65
N PRO A 166 8.73 -36.33 -9.78
CA PRO A 166 9.08 -35.64 -8.54
C PRO A 166 9.95 -34.40 -8.72
N MET A 167 9.80 -33.46 -7.79
CA MET A 167 10.71 -32.33 -7.59
C MET A 167 11.98 -32.84 -6.92
N ASP A 168 13.08 -32.88 -7.67
CA ASP A 168 14.41 -33.17 -7.12
C ASP A 168 14.96 -31.92 -6.42
N ASP A 169 14.81 -31.95 -5.09
CA ASP A 169 15.53 -31.16 -4.10
C ASP A 169 17.00 -31.59 -4.03
N GLU A 170 17.93 -30.76 -4.50
CA GLU A 170 19.33 -30.89 -4.11
C GLU A 170 19.99 -29.50 -3.96
N ILE A 171 20.03 -29.03 -2.72
CA ILE A 171 20.76 -27.82 -2.31
C ILE A 171 22.04 -28.31 -1.59
N PRO A 172 23.25 -28.07 -2.13
CA PRO A 172 24.47 -28.54 -1.49
C PRO A 172 24.86 -27.67 -0.28
N PHE A 173 25.34 -28.35 0.77
CA PHE A 173 25.91 -27.78 2.00
C PHE A 173 27.26 -27.08 1.76
#